data_AF-A0A2T4PXT2-F1
#
_entry.id   AF-A0A2T4PXT2-F1
#
_cell.length_a   1.000
_cell.length_b   1.000
_cell.length_c   1.000
_cell.angle_alpha   90.00
_cell.angle_beta   90.00
_cell.angle_gamma   90.00
#
_symmetry.space_group_name_H-M   'P 1'
#
loop_
_entity.id
_entity.type
_entity.pdbx_description
1 polymer ?
#
loop_
_entity_poly.entity_id
_entity_poly.type
_entity_poly.pdbx_seq_one_letter_code
_entity_poly.pdbx_strand_id
1 'polypeptide(L)'
;MNVEIIANQFETRAGTLLRYYTGLLESSRKTPFGFKIYNDPFDMVYVVMEGNLYGHIYIQDCNVRKAFELASPKHTEGLIRSIEGHYAGYEIPDGTHDTISDMMASFMFDNDYFMYGLETFAESNNTDMFEYMEKDFGVEELEGIQSSNADVIGNMEMLYQLATGINEPATELVEGLKLVTEFVQDENATQEDYKALERKLSELKATYYSLNK
;
A
#
# COMPACT_ATOMS: atom_id res chain seq x y z
N MET A 1 20.85 5.51 -4.83
CA MET A 1 20.50 4.23 -5.50
C MET A 1 20.04 4.56 -6.90
N ASN A 2 20.55 3.88 -7.93
CA ASN A 2 20.04 4.07 -9.30
C ASN A 2 18.72 3.32 -9.45
N VAL A 3 17.76 3.89 -10.19
CA VAL A 3 16.47 3.27 -10.47
C VAL A 3 16.47 2.79 -11.91
N GLU A 4 16.51 1.47 -12.11
CA GLU A 4 16.44 0.86 -13.44
C GLU A 4 14.99 0.80 -13.92
N ILE A 5 14.77 0.85 -15.23
CA ILE A 5 13.44 0.62 -15.82
C ILE A 5 13.45 -0.75 -16.48
N ILE A 6 12.59 -1.64 -16.00
CA ILE A 6 12.45 -3.01 -16.49
C ILE A 6 11.15 -3.18 -17.27
N ALA A 7 11.13 -4.07 -18.26
CA ALA A 7 9.89 -4.45 -18.94
C ALA A 7 9.09 -5.45 -18.10
N ASN A 8 7.76 -5.40 -18.21
CA ASN A 8 6.91 -6.46 -17.67
C ASN A 8 7.18 -7.78 -18.43
N GLN A 9 7.43 -8.86 -17.70
CA GLN A 9 7.83 -10.18 -18.26
C GLN A 9 6.70 -11.21 -18.21
N PHE A 10 5.62 -10.90 -17.51
CA PHE A 10 4.44 -11.74 -17.33
C PHE A 10 3.18 -10.92 -17.60
N GLU A 11 2.04 -11.59 -17.64
CA GLU A 11 0.74 -10.93 -17.77
C GLU A 11 0.45 -10.00 -16.59
N THR A 12 0.91 -10.33 -15.39
CA THR A 12 0.78 -9.50 -14.18
C THR A 12 2.11 -8.89 -13.74
N ARG A 13 2.06 -7.68 -13.16
CA ARG A 13 3.24 -7.07 -12.54
C ARG A 13 3.70 -7.88 -11.33
N ALA A 14 2.75 -8.44 -10.55
CA ALA A 14 3.03 -9.37 -9.45
C ALA A 14 3.97 -10.52 -9.84
N GLY A 15 3.75 -11.15 -11.02
CA GLY A 15 4.63 -12.20 -11.53
C GLY A 15 6.04 -11.71 -11.86
N THR A 16 6.15 -10.54 -12.49
CA THR A 16 7.44 -9.90 -12.75
C THR A 16 8.17 -9.58 -11.45
N LEU A 17 7.47 -8.99 -10.48
CA LEU A 17 8.03 -8.65 -9.17
C LEU A 17 8.55 -9.90 -8.45
N LEU A 18 7.78 -10.99 -8.43
CA LEU A 18 8.20 -12.23 -7.77
C LEU A 18 9.47 -12.82 -8.40
N ARG A 19 9.58 -12.78 -9.74
CA ARG A 19 10.79 -13.22 -10.45
C ARG A 19 11.99 -12.35 -10.13
N TYR A 20 11.84 -11.02 -10.15
CA TYR A 20 12.95 -10.10 -9.87
C TYR A 20 13.37 -10.17 -8.40
N TYR A 21 12.42 -10.19 -7.48
CA TYR A 21 12.66 -10.31 -6.04
C TYR A 21 13.49 -11.56 -5.72
N THR A 22 13.04 -12.73 -6.19
CA THR A 22 13.76 -14.00 -5.95
C THR A 22 15.14 -14.03 -6.60
N GLY A 23 15.31 -13.42 -7.77
CA GLY A 23 16.61 -13.29 -8.44
C GLY A 23 17.59 -12.34 -7.72
N LEU A 24 17.08 -11.30 -7.07
CA LEU A 24 17.88 -10.29 -6.37
C LEU A 24 18.08 -10.60 -4.88
N LEU A 25 17.31 -11.55 -4.31
CA LEU A 25 17.23 -11.83 -2.87
C LEU A 25 18.59 -11.96 -2.17
N GLU A 26 19.50 -12.80 -2.68
CA GLU A 26 20.79 -13.00 -2.02
C GLU A 26 21.74 -11.80 -2.18
N SER A 27 21.63 -11.08 -3.29
CA SER A 27 22.43 -9.88 -3.53
C SER A 27 21.93 -8.70 -2.67
N SER A 28 20.62 -8.63 -2.43
CA SER A 28 19.98 -7.51 -1.73
C SER A 28 20.34 -7.40 -0.25
N ARG A 29 20.79 -8.51 0.35
CA ARG A 29 21.35 -8.54 1.72
C ARG A 29 22.58 -7.65 1.91
N LYS A 30 23.29 -7.34 0.82
CA LYS A 30 24.52 -6.53 0.85
C LYS A 30 24.38 -5.21 0.07
N THR A 31 23.51 -5.16 -0.93
CA THR A 31 23.40 -4.02 -1.83
C THR A 31 21.94 -3.81 -2.21
N PRO A 32 21.34 -2.63 -1.95
CA PRO A 32 19.97 -2.36 -2.33
C PRO A 32 19.82 -2.18 -3.85
N PHE A 33 18.70 -2.65 -4.39
CA PHE A 33 18.34 -2.52 -5.81
C PHE A 33 17.04 -1.74 -5.96
N GLY A 34 17.01 -0.73 -6.83
CA GLY A 34 15.82 0.06 -7.12
C GLY A 34 15.43 -0.09 -8.59
N PHE A 35 14.14 -0.27 -8.87
CA PHE A 35 13.63 -0.33 -10.24
C PHE A 35 12.17 0.13 -10.37
N LYS A 36 11.76 0.44 -11.59
CA LYS A 36 10.37 0.66 -12.00
C LYS A 36 10.00 -0.32 -13.10
N ILE A 37 8.72 -0.68 -13.17
CA ILE A 37 8.18 -1.43 -14.31
C ILE A 37 7.71 -0.41 -15.36
N TYR A 38 8.13 -0.60 -16.61
CA TYR A 38 7.71 0.25 -17.73
C TYR A 38 6.18 0.23 -17.88
N ASN A 39 5.57 1.42 -17.98
CA ASN A 39 4.13 1.62 -18.03
C ASN A 39 3.37 0.99 -16.85
N ASP A 40 3.93 1.05 -15.64
CA ASP A 40 3.17 0.74 -14.43
C ASP A 40 2.03 1.76 -14.24
N PRO A 41 0.74 1.34 -14.24
CA PRO A 41 -0.39 2.25 -14.10
C PRO A 41 -0.50 2.90 -12.71
N PHE A 42 0.16 2.35 -11.69
CA PHE A 42 0.25 2.97 -10.36
C PHE A 42 1.55 3.77 -10.17
N ASP A 43 2.40 3.84 -11.20
CA ASP A 43 3.70 4.53 -11.19
C ASP A 43 4.60 4.19 -9.99
N MET A 44 4.64 2.90 -9.61
CA MET A 44 5.39 2.47 -8.44
C MET A 44 6.90 2.47 -8.67
N VAL A 45 7.63 2.72 -7.58
CA VAL A 45 9.05 2.44 -7.44
C VAL A 45 9.20 1.25 -6.51
N TYR A 46 10.00 0.28 -6.93
CA TYR A 46 10.27 -0.95 -6.20
C TYR A 46 11.70 -0.96 -5.69
N VAL A 47 11.88 -1.43 -4.46
CA VAL A 47 13.19 -1.54 -3.81
C VAL A 47 13.35 -2.93 -3.22
N VAL A 48 14.42 -3.63 -3.59
CA VAL A 48 14.82 -4.87 -2.92
C VAL A 48 16.03 -4.57 -2.05
N MET A 49 15.86 -4.67 -0.73
CA MET A 49 16.86 -4.30 0.26
C MET A 49 16.77 -5.23 1.47
N GLU A 50 17.92 -5.64 2.00
CA GLU A 50 18.02 -6.48 3.20
C GLU A 50 17.22 -7.80 3.15
N GLY A 51 16.97 -8.28 1.92
CA GLY A 51 16.23 -9.52 1.69
C GLY A 51 14.72 -9.35 1.53
N ASN A 52 14.18 -8.14 1.57
CA ASN A 52 12.76 -7.84 1.39
C ASN A 52 12.52 -7.02 0.12
N LEU A 53 11.29 -7.08 -0.41
CA LEU A 53 10.79 -6.25 -1.49
C LEU A 53 9.81 -5.22 -0.93
N TYR A 54 10.06 -3.95 -1.25
CA TYR A 54 9.21 -2.82 -0.90
C TYR A 54 8.68 -2.13 -2.15
N GLY A 55 7.51 -1.51 -2.03
CA GLY A 55 6.91 -0.66 -3.06
C GLY A 55 6.41 0.65 -2.48
N HIS A 56 6.45 1.71 -3.28
CA HIS A 56 5.75 2.96 -3.00
C HIS A 56 5.38 3.63 -4.33
N ILE A 57 4.27 4.37 -4.36
CA ILE A 57 3.93 5.21 -5.50
C ILE A 57 4.98 6.33 -5.63
N TYR A 58 5.39 6.64 -6.85
CA TYR A 58 6.16 7.84 -7.10
C TYR A 58 5.27 9.07 -6.94
N ILE A 59 5.52 9.84 -5.88
CA ILE A 59 4.85 11.11 -5.64
C ILE A 59 5.87 12.22 -5.88
N GLN A 60 5.62 13.06 -6.87
CA GLN A 60 6.46 14.22 -7.15
C GLN A 60 6.43 15.17 -5.95
N ASP A 61 7.59 15.69 -5.55
CA ASP A 61 7.75 16.65 -4.46
C ASP A 61 7.39 16.13 -3.04
N CYS A 62 7.18 14.82 -2.88
CA CYS A 62 7.05 14.17 -1.57
C CYS A 62 8.36 13.46 -1.19
N ASN A 63 8.90 13.77 -0.02
CA ASN A 63 9.97 12.96 0.58
C ASN A 63 9.37 11.65 1.07
N VAL A 64 9.49 10.59 0.27
CA VAL A 64 9.02 9.24 0.65
C VAL A 64 9.83 8.76 1.84
N ARG A 65 9.19 8.67 3.01
CA ARG A 65 9.79 8.20 4.28
C ARG A 65 9.47 6.74 4.55
N LYS A 66 8.29 6.29 4.12
CA LYS A 66 7.84 4.90 4.30
C LYS A 66 7.68 4.21 2.95
N ALA A 67 8.21 3.01 2.82
CA ALA A 67 7.88 2.10 1.73
C ALA A 67 7.15 0.89 2.32
N PHE A 68 6.24 0.30 1.56
CA PHE A 68 5.36 -0.76 2.03
C PHE A 68 5.90 -2.12 1.62
N GLU A 69 5.97 -3.09 2.54
CA GLU A 69 6.48 -4.42 2.25
C GLU A 69 5.53 -5.19 1.31
N LEU A 70 6.06 -5.65 0.18
CA LEU A 70 5.32 -6.49 -0.77
C LEU A 70 5.66 -7.97 -0.62
N ALA A 71 6.90 -8.27 -0.19
CA ALA A 71 7.33 -9.62 0.06
C ALA A 71 8.58 -9.67 0.97
N SER A 72 8.67 -10.74 1.75
CA SER A 72 9.87 -11.17 2.47
C SER A 72 10.17 -12.65 2.23
N PRO A 73 11.32 -13.21 2.66
CA PRO A 73 11.74 -14.55 2.24
C PRO A 73 10.78 -15.67 2.62
N LYS A 74 9.95 -15.43 3.64
CA LYS A 74 8.92 -16.36 4.11
C LYS A 74 7.50 -15.92 3.77
N HIS A 75 7.32 -14.67 3.32
CA HIS A 75 6.03 -14.10 3.03
C HIS A 75 5.99 -13.57 1.59
N THR A 76 5.69 -14.45 0.64
CA THR A 76 5.49 -14.12 -0.79
C THR A 76 4.05 -14.33 -1.24
N GLU A 77 3.20 -14.81 -0.33
CA GLU A 77 1.79 -15.14 -0.59
C GLU A 77 0.98 -13.94 -1.04
N GLY A 78 1.30 -12.71 -0.62
CA GLY A 78 0.62 -11.50 -1.09
C GLY A 78 0.73 -11.33 -2.61
N LEU A 79 1.96 -11.45 -3.14
CA LEU A 79 2.19 -11.40 -4.59
C LEU A 79 1.59 -12.61 -5.31
N ILE A 80 1.72 -13.82 -4.76
CA ILE A 80 1.16 -15.04 -5.37
C ILE A 80 -0.37 -14.94 -5.45
N ARG A 81 -1.04 -14.51 -4.38
CA ARG A 81 -2.48 -14.27 -4.34
C ARG A 81 -2.92 -13.17 -5.29
N SER A 82 -2.08 -12.16 -5.53
CA SER A 82 -2.38 -11.12 -6.52
C SER A 82 -2.30 -11.65 -7.96
N ILE A 83 -1.44 -12.65 -8.22
CA ILE A 83 -1.42 -13.37 -9.50
C ILE A 83 -2.69 -14.23 -9.63
N GLU A 84 -3.06 -14.99 -8.62
CA GLU A 84 -4.27 -15.84 -8.67
C GLU A 84 -5.54 -15.00 -8.78
N GLY A 85 -5.66 -13.97 -7.93
CA GLY A 85 -6.80 -13.06 -7.89
C GLY A 85 -6.97 -12.23 -9.17
N HIS A 86 -5.87 -11.95 -9.89
CA HIS A 86 -5.95 -11.36 -11.22
C HIS A 86 -6.81 -12.19 -12.18
N TYR A 87 -6.65 -13.52 -12.17
CA TYR A 87 -7.38 -14.41 -13.07
C TYR A 87 -8.74 -14.84 -12.53
N ALA A 88 -8.80 -15.11 -11.24
CA ALA A 88 -9.90 -15.83 -10.64
C ALA A 88 -10.69 -15.04 -9.62
N GLY A 89 -10.30 -13.80 -9.27
CA GLY A 89 -10.92 -13.04 -8.18
C GLY A 89 -10.72 -13.70 -6.81
N TYR A 90 -11.59 -13.35 -5.86
CA TYR A 90 -11.54 -13.78 -4.46
C TYR A 90 -12.90 -14.25 -3.99
N GLU A 91 -12.95 -15.40 -3.32
CA GLU A 91 -14.15 -15.86 -2.63
C GLU A 91 -14.19 -15.25 -1.21
N ILE A 92 -15.27 -14.54 -0.91
CA ILE A 92 -15.49 -13.90 0.38
C ILE A 92 -16.25 -14.88 1.30
N PRO A 93 -15.99 -14.90 2.62
CA PRO A 93 -16.65 -15.83 3.54
C PRO A 93 -18.18 -15.78 3.56
N ASP A 94 -18.79 -14.68 3.12
CA ASP A 94 -20.24 -14.52 2.99
C ASP A 94 -20.82 -15.17 1.71
N GLY A 95 -19.96 -15.78 0.89
CA GLY A 95 -20.30 -16.45 -0.36
C GLY A 95 -20.31 -15.53 -1.58
N THR A 96 -19.97 -14.25 -1.42
CA THR A 96 -19.77 -13.33 -2.54
C THR A 96 -18.41 -13.56 -3.22
N HIS A 97 -18.27 -13.01 -4.41
CA HIS A 97 -17.08 -13.15 -5.24
C HIS A 97 -16.65 -11.78 -5.76
N ASP A 98 -15.44 -11.37 -5.41
CA ASP A 98 -14.89 -10.07 -5.78
C ASP A 98 -13.79 -10.22 -6.83
N THR A 99 -13.78 -9.36 -7.83
CA THR A 99 -12.60 -9.21 -8.69
C THR A 99 -11.43 -8.63 -7.88
N ILE A 100 -10.20 -8.71 -8.39
CA ILE A 100 -9.06 -8.07 -7.70
C ILE A 100 -9.23 -6.55 -7.54
N SER A 101 -9.92 -5.90 -8.48
CA SER A 101 -10.23 -4.47 -8.41
C SER A 101 -11.26 -4.17 -7.31
N ASP A 102 -12.30 -4.99 -7.21
CA ASP A 102 -13.34 -4.83 -6.18
C ASP A 102 -12.82 -5.17 -4.79
N MET A 103 -11.92 -6.15 -4.68
CA MET A 103 -11.20 -6.44 -3.45
C MET A 103 -10.33 -5.25 -3.02
N MET A 104 -9.62 -4.61 -3.96
CA MET A 104 -8.87 -3.39 -3.65
C MET A 104 -9.79 -2.24 -3.24
N ALA A 105 -10.93 -2.09 -3.92
CA ALA A 105 -11.93 -1.08 -3.60
C ALA A 105 -12.53 -1.28 -2.21
N SER A 106 -12.87 -2.52 -1.82
CA SER A 106 -13.45 -2.82 -0.51
C SER A 106 -12.46 -2.52 0.63
N PHE A 107 -11.19 -2.89 0.47
CA PHE A 107 -10.15 -2.53 1.44
C PHE A 107 -9.87 -1.03 1.53
N MET A 108 -10.01 -0.30 0.43
CA MET A 108 -9.71 1.14 0.40
C MET A 108 -10.89 2.01 0.83
N PHE A 109 -12.12 1.63 0.47
CA PHE A 109 -13.30 2.50 0.56
C PHE A 109 -14.37 2.00 1.54
N ASP A 110 -14.40 0.70 1.87
CA ASP A 110 -15.42 0.08 2.72
C ASP A 110 -14.87 -0.43 4.06
N ASN A 111 -13.57 -0.30 4.28
CA ASN A 111 -12.93 -0.73 5.51
C ASN A 111 -12.98 0.37 6.58
N ASP A 112 -14.01 0.35 7.43
CA ASP A 112 -14.18 1.30 8.53
C ASP A 112 -13.00 1.29 9.52
N TYR A 113 -12.35 0.14 9.73
CA TYR A 113 -11.16 0.04 10.59
C TYR A 113 -9.97 0.78 9.98
N PHE A 114 -9.82 0.71 8.67
CA PHE A 114 -8.77 1.45 7.98
C PHE A 114 -9.01 2.96 8.04
N MET A 115 -10.26 3.40 7.83
CA MET A 115 -10.63 4.81 7.96
C MET A 115 -10.38 5.35 9.37
N TYR A 116 -10.79 4.59 10.39
CA TYR A 116 -10.51 4.93 11.79
C TYR A 116 -9.00 4.96 12.09
N GLY A 117 -8.24 4.04 11.50
CA GLY A 117 -6.78 4.04 11.59
C GLY A 117 -6.16 5.31 10.99
N LEU A 118 -6.63 5.76 9.83
CA LEU A 118 -6.16 6.99 9.19
C LEU A 118 -6.53 8.24 10.02
N GLU A 119 -7.70 8.26 10.66
CA GLU A 119 -8.09 9.34 11.58
C GLU A 119 -7.10 9.40 12.76
N THR A 120 -6.86 8.26 13.40
CA THR A 120 -5.93 8.14 14.54
C THR A 120 -4.50 8.50 14.13
N PHE A 121 -4.10 8.16 12.90
CA PHE A 121 -2.80 8.50 12.34
C PHE A 121 -2.57 10.03 12.33
N ALA A 122 -3.58 10.81 11.93
CA ALA A 122 -3.54 12.28 12.00
C ALA A 122 -3.55 12.81 13.45
N GLU A 123 -4.25 12.17 14.39
CA GLU A 123 -4.24 12.60 15.79
C GLU A 123 -2.86 12.44 16.45
N SER A 124 -2.09 11.45 16.00
CA SER A 124 -0.75 11.15 16.52
C SER A 124 0.40 11.95 15.88
N ASN A 125 0.09 12.88 14.95
CA ASN A 125 1.06 13.63 14.14
C ASN A 125 2.14 12.72 13.50
N ASN A 126 1.81 11.46 13.18
CA ASN A 126 2.76 10.52 12.57
C ASN A 126 4.11 10.40 13.31
N THR A 127 4.16 10.74 14.60
CA THR A 127 5.44 10.83 15.32
C THR A 127 5.91 9.40 15.60
N ASP A 128 7.12 9.08 15.14
CA ASP A 128 7.76 7.81 15.47
C ASP A 128 7.94 7.73 16.99
N MET A 129 7.54 6.61 17.59
CA MET A 129 7.30 6.51 19.03
C MET A 129 8.52 6.75 19.91
N PHE A 130 9.71 6.73 19.32
CA PHE A 130 10.95 7.06 20.01
C PHE A 130 10.98 8.50 20.52
N GLU A 131 10.24 9.44 19.90
CA GLU A 131 10.09 10.80 20.44
C GLU A 131 9.06 10.87 21.59
N TYR A 132 8.07 9.98 21.63
CA TYR A 132 7.08 9.92 22.72
C TYR A 132 7.64 9.30 24.00
N MET A 133 8.63 8.40 23.91
CA MET A 133 9.33 7.87 25.09
C MET A 133 10.09 8.95 25.90
N GLU A 134 10.34 10.13 25.34
CA GLU A 134 10.91 11.27 26.08
C GLU A 134 9.87 12.08 26.87
N LYS A 135 8.56 11.85 26.67
CA LYS A 135 7.48 12.58 27.36
C LYS A 135 6.62 11.60 28.18
N ASP A 136 6.52 11.88 29.48
CA ASP A 136 5.74 11.11 30.47
C ASP A 136 4.25 10.93 30.10
N PHE A 137 3.91 9.93 29.28
CA PHE A 137 2.54 9.49 28.98
C PHE A 137 2.26 8.05 29.44
N GLY A 138 0.99 7.73 29.69
CA GLY A 138 0.54 6.45 30.25
C GLY A 138 0.61 5.28 29.27
N VAL A 139 1.01 4.10 29.76
CA VAL A 139 1.29 2.88 28.97
C VAL A 139 0.10 2.39 28.14
N GLU A 140 -1.15 2.61 28.57
CA GLU A 140 -2.35 2.15 27.85
C GLU A 140 -2.68 3.00 26.60
N GLU A 141 -2.43 4.31 26.64
CA GLU A 141 -2.59 5.21 25.49
C GLU A 141 -1.51 4.93 24.42
N LEU A 142 -0.34 4.46 24.85
CA LEU A 142 0.79 4.09 23.98
C LEU A 142 0.55 2.77 23.21
N GLU A 143 -0.08 1.77 23.83
CA GLU A 143 -0.38 0.50 23.15
C GLU A 143 -1.45 0.63 22.05
N GLY A 144 -2.46 1.49 22.26
CA GLY A 144 -3.53 1.72 21.26
C GLY A 144 -3.04 2.41 19.98
N ILE A 145 -2.10 3.36 20.11
CA ILE A 145 -1.51 4.07 18.96
C ILE A 145 -0.53 3.16 18.18
N GLN A 146 0.20 2.25 18.87
CA GLN A 146 1.02 1.23 18.21
C GLN A 146 0.19 0.31 17.30
N SER A 147 -0.93 -0.21 17.83
CA SER A 147 -1.76 -1.13 17.08
C SER A 147 -2.37 -0.43 15.86
N SER A 148 -2.92 0.77 16.05
CA SER A 148 -3.58 1.52 14.97
C SER A 148 -2.62 1.88 13.83
N ASN A 149 -1.40 2.35 14.13
CA ASN A 149 -0.40 2.65 13.10
C ASN A 149 0.08 1.38 12.38
N ALA A 150 0.26 0.27 13.11
CA ALA A 150 0.59 -1.01 12.48
C ALA A 150 -0.55 -1.50 11.56
N ASP A 151 -1.80 -1.29 11.96
CA ASP A 151 -2.97 -1.65 11.17
C ASP A 151 -3.07 -0.81 9.90
N VAL A 152 -2.79 0.50 9.95
CA VAL A 152 -2.74 1.36 8.75
C VAL A 152 -1.65 0.88 7.78
N ILE A 153 -0.43 0.61 8.27
CA ILE A 153 0.66 0.12 7.43
C ILE A 153 0.32 -1.25 6.82
N GLY A 154 -0.24 -2.17 7.60
CA GLY A 154 -0.66 -3.48 7.10
C GLY A 154 -1.75 -3.39 6.02
N ASN A 155 -2.73 -2.50 6.20
CA ASN A 155 -3.74 -2.23 5.16
C ASN A 155 -3.11 -1.64 3.89
N MET A 156 -2.15 -0.72 4.05
CA MET A 156 -1.41 -0.17 2.91
C MET A 156 -0.62 -1.25 2.19
N GLU A 157 0.12 -2.11 2.88
CA GLU A 157 0.85 -3.22 2.27
C GLU A 157 -0.05 -4.13 1.44
N MET A 158 -1.23 -4.46 1.96
CA MET A 158 -2.23 -5.24 1.23
C MET A 158 -2.77 -4.51 -0.01
N LEU A 159 -3.10 -3.22 0.09
CA LEU A 159 -3.53 -2.42 -1.07
C LEU A 159 -2.45 -2.39 -2.15
N TYR A 160 -1.18 -2.23 -1.75
CA TYR A 160 -0.04 -2.25 -2.66
C TYR A 160 0.16 -3.62 -3.30
N GLN A 161 0.00 -4.72 -2.55
CA GLN A 161 0.05 -6.08 -3.09
C GLN A 161 -1.05 -6.28 -4.15
N LEU A 162 -2.32 -5.97 -3.83
CA LEU A 162 -3.45 -6.05 -4.77
C LEU A 162 -3.21 -5.24 -6.04
N ALA A 163 -2.71 -4.01 -5.91
CA ALA A 163 -2.38 -3.14 -7.04
C ALA A 163 -1.39 -3.77 -8.03
N THR A 164 -0.51 -4.68 -7.58
CA THR A 164 0.43 -5.39 -8.48
C THR A 164 -0.26 -6.39 -9.41
N GLY A 165 -1.48 -6.81 -9.11
CA GLY A 165 -2.27 -7.71 -9.94
C GLY A 165 -3.26 -7.04 -10.88
N ILE A 166 -3.47 -5.71 -10.80
CA ILE A 166 -4.48 -5.00 -11.62
C ILE A 166 -3.85 -4.41 -12.88
N ASN A 167 -4.14 -4.94 -14.06
CA ASN A 167 -3.47 -4.49 -15.30
C ASN A 167 -3.95 -3.12 -15.78
N GLU A 168 -5.25 -2.88 -15.77
CA GLU A 168 -5.89 -1.63 -16.24
C GLU A 168 -6.80 -1.10 -15.12
N PRO A 169 -6.23 -0.49 -14.07
CA PRO A 169 -7.02 -0.05 -12.92
C PRO A 169 -7.95 1.10 -13.29
N ALA A 170 -9.12 1.13 -12.65
CA ALA A 170 -9.98 2.30 -12.66
C ALA A 170 -9.23 3.51 -12.07
N THR A 171 -9.52 4.70 -12.58
CA THR A 171 -8.87 5.95 -12.15
C THR A 171 -8.99 6.20 -10.65
N GLU A 172 -10.10 5.75 -10.06
CA GLU A 172 -10.44 5.88 -8.65
C GLU A 172 -9.51 5.06 -7.76
N LEU A 173 -9.08 3.88 -8.21
CA LEU A 173 -8.13 3.04 -7.46
C LEU A 173 -6.73 3.64 -7.51
N VAL A 174 -6.32 4.19 -8.65
CA VAL A 174 -5.02 4.86 -8.79
C VAL A 174 -4.97 6.12 -7.93
N GLU A 175 -5.96 6.99 -8.04
CA GLU A 175 -6.02 8.23 -7.26
C GLU A 175 -6.22 7.95 -5.77
N GLY A 176 -7.05 6.97 -5.41
CA GLY A 176 -7.27 6.59 -4.02
C GLY A 176 -5.99 6.08 -3.35
N LEU A 177 -5.27 5.15 -3.99
CA LEU A 177 -4.00 4.66 -3.44
C LEU A 177 -2.96 5.78 -3.31
N LYS A 178 -2.92 6.70 -4.27
CA LYS A 178 -2.04 7.87 -4.23
C LYS A 178 -2.38 8.79 -3.06
N LEU A 179 -3.65 9.17 -2.89
CA LEU A 179 -4.09 10.07 -1.82
C LEU A 179 -3.79 9.52 -0.43
N VAL A 180 -4.07 8.23 -0.21
CA VAL A 180 -3.78 7.60 1.08
C VAL A 180 -2.27 7.45 1.30
N THR A 181 -1.51 7.16 0.24
CA THR A 181 -0.04 7.16 0.33
C THR A 181 0.47 8.54 0.73
N GLU A 182 0.07 9.60 0.03
CA GLU A 182 0.47 10.98 0.34
C GLU A 182 0.20 11.35 1.80
N PHE A 183 -1.00 11.02 2.29
CA PHE A 183 -1.39 11.27 3.67
C PHE A 183 -0.49 10.53 4.67
N VAL A 184 -0.19 9.25 4.44
CA VAL A 184 0.67 8.46 5.33
C VAL A 184 2.14 8.93 5.30
N GLN A 185 2.58 9.55 4.20
CA GLN A 185 3.93 10.15 4.12
C GLN A 185 4.03 11.52 4.80
N ASP A 186 2.92 12.21 5.03
CA ASP A 186 2.92 13.52 5.67
C ASP A 186 3.04 13.38 7.19
N GLU A 187 4.14 13.91 7.74
CA GLU A 187 4.38 13.90 9.19
C GLU A 187 3.57 14.94 9.95
N ASN A 188 3.01 15.93 9.24
CA ASN A 188 2.23 16.98 9.86
C ASN A 188 0.76 16.87 9.45
N ALA A 189 0.35 15.69 8.97
CA ALA A 189 -1.04 15.41 8.61
C ALA A 189 -1.94 15.75 9.80
N THR A 190 -2.83 16.71 9.60
CA THR A 190 -3.74 17.19 10.64
C THR A 190 -5.10 16.51 10.52
N GLN A 191 -5.93 16.73 11.54
CA GLN A 191 -7.36 16.37 11.51
C GLN A 191 -8.14 17.04 10.35
N GLU A 192 -7.71 18.22 9.89
CA GLU A 192 -8.33 18.85 8.71
C GLU A 192 -7.93 18.12 7.42
N ASP A 193 -6.68 17.65 7.33
CA ASP A 193 -6.18 16.86 6.20
C ASP A 193 -6.88 15.50 6.13
N TYR A 194 -7.10 14.86 7.28
CA TYR A 194 -7.89 13.61 7.34
C TYR A 194 -9.32 13.82 6.82
N LYS A 195 -10.03 14.85 7.27
CA LYS A 195 -11.38 15.15 6.78
C LYS A 195 -11.42 15.46 5.28
N ALA A 196 -10.36 16.11 4.77
CA ALA A 196 -10.22 16.36 3.34
C ALA A 196 -9.99 15.05 2.57
N LEU A 197 -9.16 14.14 3.09
CA LEU A 197 -8.92 12.81 2.54
C LEU A 197 -10.22 11.98 2.54
N GLU A 198 -10.91 11.86 3.68
CA GLU A 198 -12.15 11.10 3.84
C GLU A 198 -13.22 11.54 2.82
N ARG A 199 -13.39 12.86 2.64
CA ARG A 199 -14.32 13.39 1.64
C ARG A 199 -13.93 12.97 0.23
N LYS A 200 -12.65 13.08 -0.14
CA LYS A 200 -12.18 12.68 -1.47
C LYS A 200 -12.35 11.17 -1.70
N LEU A 201 -12.01 10.34 -0.71
CA LEU A 201 -12.21 8.89 -0.79
C LEU A 201 -13.69 8.54 -0.95
N SER A 202 -14.58 9.27 -0.27
CA SER A 202 -16.03 9.11 -0.43
C SER A 202 -16.54 9.47 -1.83
N GLU A 203 -15.98 10.50 -2.46
CA GLU A 203 -16.27 10.89 -3.84
C GLU A 203 -15.77 9.83 -4.84
N LEU A 204 -14.55 9.32 -4.64
CA LEU A 204 -13.98 8.23 -5.44
C LEU A 204 -14.80 6.94 -5.30
N LYS A 205 -15.17 6.58 -4.07
CA LYS A 205 -16.07 5.45 -3.75
C LYS A 205 -17.38 5.55 -4.51
N ALA A 206 -18.05 6.70 -4.44
CA ALA A 206 -19.32 6.92 -5.12
C ALA A 206 -19.17 6.78 -6.63
N THR A 207 -18.08 7.30 -7.20
CA THR A 207 -17.80 7.22 -8.64
C THR A 207 -17.53 5.77 -9.06
N TYR A 208 -16.61 5.08 -8.39
CA TYR A 208 -16.25 3.68 -8.65
C TYR A 208 -17.49 2.77 -8.62
N TYR A 209 -18.29 2.82 -7.56
CA TYR A 209 -19.48 1.97 -7.42
C TYR A 209 -20.67 2.42 -8.28
N SER A 210 -20.65 3.62 -8.85
CA SER A 210 -21.68 4.03 -9.83
C SER A 210 -21.36 3.53 -11.24
N LEU A 211 -20.07 3.45 -11.59
CA LEU A 211 -19.60 3.01 -12.91
C LEU A 211 -19.54 1.48 -13.02
N ASN A 212 -19.33 0.79 -11.90
CA ASN A 212 -19.17 -0.67 -11.84
C ASN A 212 -20.42 -1.42 -11.32
N LYS A 213 -21.60 -0.78 -11.36
CA LYS A 213 -22.90 -1.37 -10.99
C LYS A 213 -23.64 -1.99 -12.17
#